data_AF-A0A366XCL9-F1
#
_entry.id   AF-A0A366XCL9-F1
#
_cell.length_a   1.000
_cell.length_b   1.000
_cell.length_c   1.000
_cell.angle_alpha   90.00
_cell.angle_beta   90.00
_cell.angle_gamma   90.00
#
_symmetry.space_group_name_H-M   'P 1'
#
loop_
_entity.id
_entity.type
_entity.pdbx_description
1 polymer ?
#
loop_
_entity_poly.entity_id
_entity_poly.type
_entity_poly.pdbx_seq_one_letter_code
_entity_poly.pdbx_strand_id
1 'polypeptide(L)'
;MRVSICSIAALVAIALTASESFACSPAFKPWWWNKKVNMSRDCSFVGGGRDDFLGGEPAQDLGAGRISQVVSDFGAETAVVSDCETGEQVQVNGFWREAESAACQSSTKVVRYLKPNGSLDLSLGASIKELSSEIVSLGYSVRQGVTFDDRRARPRDYPDFFCGCKLYYPDSPGAKL
;
A
#
# COMPACT_ATOMS: atom_id res chain seq x y z
N MET A 1 -28.91 -23.85 -60.53
CA MET A 1 -28.52 -22.66 -59.74
C MET A 1 -27.77 -23.14 -58.51
N ARG A 2 -26.49 -22.78 -58.36
CA ARG A 2 -25.66 -23.15 -57.21
C ARG A 2 -25.53 -21.91 -56.33
N VAL A 3 -26.09 -21.95 -55.12
CA VAL A 3 -25.98 -20.87 -54.13
C VAL A 3 -24.67 -21.06 -53.38
N SER A 4 -23.82 -20.03 -53.43
CA SER A 4 -22.47 -20.01 -52.86
C SER A 4 -22.53 -19.82 -51.34
N ILE A 5 -22.12 -20.83 -50.59
CA ILE A 5 -22.05 -20.84 -49.12
C ILE A 5 -20.68 -20.28 -48.73
N CYS A 6 -20.50 -18.95 -48.72
CA CYS A 6 -19.20 -18.36 -48.34
C CYS A 6 -19.27 -17.09 -47.47
N SER A 7 -20.45 -16.68 -46.96
CA SER A 7 -20.59 -15.35 -46.35
C SER A 7 -21.00 -15.31 -44.88
N ILE A 8 -21.05 -16.43 -44.16
CA ILE A 8 -21.48 -16.46 -42.74
C ILE A 8 -20.29 -16.50 -41.75
N ALA A 9 -19.06 -16.74 -42.20
CA ALA A 9 -17.91 -16.90 -41.30
C ALA A 9 -17.31 -15.57 -40.76
N ALA A 10 -17.66 -14.41 -41.33
CA ALA A 10 -17.01 -13.14 -40.97
C ALA A 10 -17.62 -12.41 -39.75
N LEU A 11 -18.85 -12.75 -39.34
CA LEU A 11 -19.55 -12.05 -38.26
C LEU A 11 -19.31 -12.65 -36.86
N VAL A 12 -18.77 -13.86 -36.75
CA VAL A 12 -18.47 -14.51 -35.47
C VAL A 12 -17.10 -14.12 -34.93
N ALA A 13 -16.17 -13.66 -35.78
CA ALA A 13 -14.81 -13.32 -35.38
C ALA A 13 -14.68 -11.97 -34.64
N ILE A 14 -15.68 -11.07 -34.74
CA ILE A 14 -15.61 -9.72 -34.13
C ILE A 14 -16.10 -9.74 -32.66
N ALA A 15 -16.84 -10.76 -32.24
CA ALA A 15 -17.34 -10.85 -30.85
C ALA A 15 -16.31 -11.40 -29.84
N LEU A 16 -15.18 -11.95 -30.30
CA LEU A 16 -14.16 -12.59 -29.46
C LEU A 16 -12.95 -11.70 -29.14
N THR A 17 -12.92 -10.46 -29.62
CA THR A 17 -11.88 -9.47 -29.27
C THR A 17 -12.36 -8.48 -28.21
N ALA A 18 -13.46 -8.78 -27.51
CA ALA A 18 -13.87 -8.02 -26.32
C ALA A 18 -12.72 -8.10 -25.31
N SER A 19 -11.98 -7.01 -25.22
CA SER A 19 -10.74 -6.88 -24.47
C SER A 19 -10.99 -7.20 -23.00
N GLU A 20 -10.18 -8.10 -22.44
CA GLU A 20 -10.13 -8.47 -21.02
C GLU A 20 -9.84 -7.28 -20.09
N SER A 21 -9.62 -6.09 -20.65
CA SER A 21 -9.31 -4.84 -19.96
C SER A 21 -10.42 -4.30 -19.04
N PHE A 22 -11.66 -4.78 -19.16
CA PHE A 22 -12.76 -4.36 -18.29
C PHE A 22 -12.80 -5.08 -16.94
N ALA A 23 -11.97 -6.09 -16.71
CA ALA A 23 -12.00 -6.89 -15.48
C ALA A 23 -11.30 -6.23 -14.27
N CYS A 24 -10.41 -5.25 -14.46
CA CYS A 24 -9.64 -4.65 -13.35
C CYS A 24 -10.17 -3.28 -12.89
N SER A 25 -11.38 -2.86 -13.28
CA SER A 25 -11.97 -1.61 -12.76
C SER A 25 -13.43 -1.81 -12.36
N PRO A 26 -13.73 -1.90 -11.05
CA PRO A 26 -15.11 -1.83 -10.60
C PRO A 26 -15.64 -0.42 -10.91
N ALA A 27 -16.39 -0.29 -12.01
CA ALA A 27 -17.10 0.96 -12.36
C ALA A 27 -18.19 1.32 -11.33
N PHE A 28 -18.51 0.40 -10.43
CA PHE A 28 -19.46 0.60 -9.34
C PHE A 28 -18.71 0.95 -8.05
N LYS A 29 -18.89 2.19 -7.57
CA LYS A 29 -18.52 2.60 -6.22
C LYS A 29 -19.75 2.45 -5.32
N PRO A 30 -19.87 1.38 -4.54
CA PRO A 30 -20.98 1.23 -3.63
C PRO A 30 -21.01 2.38 -2.61
N TRP A 31 -22.22 2.74 -2.18
CA TRP A 31 -22.44 3.76 -1.15
C TRP A 31 -21.80 3.41 0.22
N TRP A 32 -21.34 2.17 0.39
CA TRP A 32 -20.66 1.70 1.59
C TRP A 32 -19.13 1.82 1.54
N TRP A 33 -18.54 2.39 0.49
CA TRP A 33 -17.11 2.73 0.42
C TRP A 33 -16.79 4.10 1.02
N ASN A 34 -15.53 4.33 1.41
CA ASN A 34 -15.03 5.54 2.08
C ASN A 34 -15.59 5.69 3.50
N LYS A 35 -15.66 4.58 4.23
CA LYS A 35 -16.05 4.60 5.65
C LYS A 35 -14.93 5.16 6.51
N LYS A 36 -15.26 5.41 7.78
CA LYS A 36 -14.24 5.77 8.76
C LYS A 36 -13.32 4.58 8.97
N VAL A 37 -12.01 4.78 8.91
CA VAL A 37 -11.02 3.75 9.26
C VAL A 37 -11.29 3.23 10.68
N ASN A 38 -11.33 1.90 10.80
CA ASN A 38 -11.47 1.25 12.10
C ASN A 38 -10.07 0.95 12.65
N MET A 39 -9.60 1.81 13.56
CA MET A 39 -8.32 1.67 14.25
C MET A 39 -8.49 0.90 15.56
N SER A 40 -7.65 -0.10 15.78
CA SER A 40 -7.51 -0.84 17.04
C SER A 40 -6.60 -0.10 18.03
N ARG A 41 -6.50 -0.62 19.26
CA ARG A 41 -5.65 -0.05 20.32
C ARG A 41 -4.14 -0.23 20.07
N ASP A 42 -3.76 -1.25 19.31
CA ASP A 42 -2.39 -1.53 18.87
C ASP A 42 -2.05 -0.84 17.53
N CYS A 43 -2.92 0.09 17.11
CA CYS A 43 -2.84 0.83 15.86
C CYS A 43 -3.03 0.01 14.59
N SER A 44 -3.33 -1.30 14.68
CA SER A 44 -3.81 -2.05 13.51
C SER A 44 -5.11 -1.44 12.98
N PHE A 45 -5.37 -1.58 11.68
CA PHE A 45 -6.57 -0.99 11.09
C PHE A 45 -7.11 -1.76 9.90
N VAL A 46 -8.39 -1.53 9.60
CA VAL A 46 -9.07 -1.99 8.39
C VAL A 46 -9.97 -0.89 7.83
N GLY A 47 -10.30 -1.00 6.56
CA GLY A 47 -11.23 -0.07 5.90
C GLY A 47 -10.58 1.28 5.60
N GLY A 48 -9.29 1.30 5.29
CA GLY A 48 -8.59 2.49 4.83
C GLY A 48 -8.54 2.60 3.30
N GLY A 49 -8.25 3.81 2.83
CA GLY A 49 -8.09 4.13 1.41
C GLY A 49 -9.40 4.25 0.63
N ARG A 50 -9.28 4.67 -0.62
CA ARG A 50 -10.41 5.05 -1.50
C ARG A 50 -11.54 4.02 -1.58
N ASP A 51 -11.15 2.76 -1.54
CA ASP A 51 -12.01 1.62 -1.81
C ASP A 51 -12.16 0.74 -0.54
N ASP A 52 -11.74 1.23 0.63
CA ASP A 52 -11.76 0.57 1.95
C ASP A 52 -10.96 -0.77 2.02
N PHE A 53 -10.03 -0.99 1.09
CA PHE A 53 -9.23 -2.21 1.00
C PHE A 53 -7.88 -2.15 1.71
N LEU A 54 -7.48 -0.97 2.22
CA LEU A 54 -6.26 -0.86 3.01
C LEU A 54 -6.48 -1.45 4.40
N GLY A 55 -5.55 -2.31 4.81
CA GLY A 55 -5.40 -2.78 6.18
C GLY A 55 -3.98 -2.49 6.68
N GLY A 56 -3.84 -2.32 7.98
CA GLY A 56 -2.55 -2.15 8.65
C GLY A 56 -2.38 -3.15 9.77
N GLU A 57 -1.21 -3.77 9.83
CA GLU A 57 -0.76 -4.61 10.95
C GLU A 57 -0.53 -3.74 12.21
N PRO A 58 -0.39 -4.33 13.40
CA PRO A 58 -0.03 -3.59 14.61
C PRO A 58 1.23 -2.75 14.41
N ALA A 59 1.25 -1.55 15.01
CA ALA A 59 2.45 -0.72 14.99
C ALA A 59 3.59 -1.40 15.78
N GLN A 60 4.81 -1.25 15.31
CA GLN A 60 6.02 -1.79 15.94
C GLN A 60 6.96 -0.66 16.31
N ASP A 61 7.44 -0.68 17.54
CA ASP A 61 8.51 0.22 17.98
C ASP A 61 9.85 -0.22 17.38
N LEU A 62 10.53 0.70 16.69
CA LEU A 62 11.86 0.48 16.12
C LEU A 62 12.98 1.07 17.00
N GLY A 63 12.62 1.72 18.11
CA GLY A 63 13.52 2.51 18.93
C GLY A 63 13.84 3.87 18.31
N ALA A 64 14.60 4.69 19.06
CA ALA A 64 15.05 6.02 18.64
C ALA A 64 13.92 6.95 18.15
N GLY A 65 12.74 6.86 18.76
CA GLY A 65 11.60 7.71 18.39
C GLY A 65 10.95 7.33 17.06
N ARG A 66 11.15 6.11 16.56
CA ARG A 66 10.55 5.65 15.30
C ARG A 66 9.64 4.46 15.51
N ILE A 67 8.56 4.45 14.73
CA ILE A 67 7.64 3.31 14.65
C ILE A 67 7.52 2.85 13.20
N SER A 68 7.13 1.60 13.01
CA SER A 68 6.75 1.08 11.71
C SER A 68 5.40 0.39 11.73
N GLN A 69 4.77 0.34 10.56
CA GLN A 69 3.54 -0.40 10.35
C GLN A 69 3.53 -0.98 8.94
N VAL A 70 3.20 -2.26 8.81
CA VAL A 70 2.97 -2.89 7.50
C VAL A 70 1.55 -2.61 7.06
N VAL A 71 1.38 -2.10 5.84
CA VAL A 71 0.10 -1.77 5.23
C VAL A 71 -0.10 -2.67 4.02
N SER A 72 -1.25 -3.34 3.95
CA SER A 72 -1.64 -4.16 2.81
C SER A 72 -2.73 -3.50 1.97
N ASP A 73 -2.58 -3.60 0.65
CA ASP A 73 -3.55 -3.19 -0.37
C ASP A 73 -3.67 -4.31 -1.42
N PHE A 74 -4.79 -5.02 -1.44
CA PHE A 74 -5.02 -6.12 -2.40
C PHE A 74 -3.86 -7.11 -2.57
N GLY A 75 -3.21 -7.47 -1.45
CA GLY A 75 -2.10 -8.42 -1.43
C GLY A 75 -0.73 -7.82 -1.74
N ALA A 76 -0.65 -6.55 -2.17
CA ALA A 76 0.56 -5.75 -2.05
C ALA A 76 0.73 -5.31 -0.59
N GLU A 77 1.98 -5.18 -0.15
CA GLU A 77 2.37 -4.79 1.19
C GLU A 77 3.48 -3.74 1.11
N THR A 78 3.36 -2.71 1.94
CA THR A 78 4.32 -1.63 2.10
C THR A 78 4.60 -1.42 3.58
N ALA A 79 5.82 -1.03 3.92
CA ALA A 79 6.16 -0.70 5.30
C ALA A 79 6.21 0.82 5.42
N VAL A 80 5.41 1.37 6.32
CA VAL A 80 5.42 2.79 6.64
C VAL A 80 6.27 2.95 7.89
N VAL A 81 7.30 3.80 7.82
CA VAL A 81 8.10 4.20 8.98
C VAL A 81 7.81 5.65 9.28
N SER A 82 7.45 5.93 10.52
CA SER A 82 7.15 7.27 11.01
C SER A 82 8.15 7.65 12.09
N ASP A 83 8.71 8.84 11.99
CA ASP A 83 9.55 9.46 13.01
C ASP A 83 8.68 10.34 13.91
N CYS A 84 8.59 9.94 15.16
CA CYS A 84 7.75 10.54 16.17
C CYS A 84 8.34 11.86 16.70
N GLU A 85 9.63 12.15 16.50
CA GLU A 85 10.25 13.41 16.90
C GLU A 85 10.10 14.47 15.81
N THR A 86 10.35 14.10 14.55
CA THR A 86 10.34 15.05 13.44
C THR A 86 8.98 15.17 12.75
N GLY A 87 8.11 14.16 12.92
CA GLY A 87 6.86 14.07 12.16
C GLY A 87 7.07 13.66 10.69
N GLU A 88 8.28 13.22 10.32
CA GLU A 88 8.58 12.71 8.98
C GLU A 88 8.09 11.26 8.82
N GLN A 89 7.81 10.86 7.58
CA GLN A 89 7.54 9.46 7.25
C GLN A 89 8.19 9.04 5.93
N VAL A 90 8.44 7.74 5.80
CA VAL A 90 8.81 7.08 4.55
C VAL A 90 7.98 5.82 4.34
N GLN A 91 7.59 5.60 3.08
CA GLN A 91 7.04 4.33 2.64
C GLN A 91 8.13 3.51 1.97
N VAL A 92 8.24 2.25 2.37
CA VAL A 92 9.20 1.29 1.86
C VAL A 92 8.44 0.20 1.14
N ASN A 93 8.69 0.08 -0.15
CA ASN A 93 8.13 -0.97 -0.98
C ASN A 93 9.10 -2.13 -1.07
N GLY A 94 8.59 -3.36 -1.07
CA GLY A 94 9.40 -4.52 -1.45
C GLY A 94 9.90 -4.44 -2.90
N PHE A 95 10.71 -5.40 -3.32
CA PHE A 95 11.14 -5.46 -4.72
C PHE A 95 9.93 -5.58 -5.64
N TRP A 96 9.87 -4.69 -6.64
CA TRP A 96 9.03 -4.92 -7.80
C TRP A 96 9.63 -6.08 -8.59
N ARG A 97 9.09 -7.28 -8.37
CA ARG A 97 9.31 -8.38 -9.31
C ARG A 97 8.20 -8.30 -10.34
N GLU A 98 8.58 -8.12 -11.60
CA GLU A 98 7.74 -8.50 -12.74
C GLU A 98 7.52 -10.03 -12.67
N ALA A 99 6.63 -10.48 -11.80
CA ALA A 99 6.18 -11.86 -11.80
C ALA A 99 5.03 -11.96 -12.81
N GLU A 100 5.36 -12.58 -13.94
CA GLU A 100 4.51 -13.47 -14.73
C GLU A 100 2.99 -13.31 -14.54
N SER A 101 2.41 -12.57 -15.49
CA SER A 101 1.04 -12.71 -15.99
C SER A 101 -0.05 -13.17 -15.00
N ALA A 102 -0.67 -12.22 -14.35
CA ALA A 102 -2.14 -12.16 -14.27
C ALA A 102 -2.53 -10.68 -14.16
N ALA A 103 -3.49 -10.26 -14.96
CA ALA A 103 -3.80 -8.87 -15.34
C ALA A 103 -4.01 -7.84 -14.20
N CYS A 104 -3.93 -8.19 -12.92
CA CYS A 104 -4.08 -7.22 -11.82
C CYS A 104 -3.16 -7.46 -10.59
N GLN A 105 -2.08 -8.26 -10.62
CA GLN A 105 -1.29 -8.54 -9.40
C GLN A 105 0.23 -8.58 -9.60
N SER A 106 0.88 -7.43 -9.46
CA SER A 106 2.28 -7.33 -9.04
C SER A 106 2.30 -6.92 -7.57
N SER A 107 2.35 -7.89 -6.65
CA SER A 107 2.37 -7.59 -5.21
C SER A 107 3.80 -7.51 -4.69
N THR A 108 4.23 -6.33 -4.25
CA THR A 108 5.41 -6.21 -3.39
C THR A 108 5.04 -6.77 -2.03
N LYS A 109 5.73 -7.80 -1.52
CA LYS A 109 5.48 -8.31 -0.16
C LYS A 109 6.61 -7.90 0.77
N VAL A 110 6.59 -6.65 1.22
CA VAL A 110 7.67 -6.07 2.03
C VAL A 110 7.98 -6.93 3.27
N VAL A 111 6.96 -7.56 3.88
CA VAL A 111 7.10 -8.32 5.13
C VAL A 111 8.11 -9.46 5.01
N ARG A 112 8.26 -10.04 3.81
CA ARG A 112 9.21 -11.14 3.54
C ARG A 112 10.66 -10.70 3.62
N TYR A 113 10.90 -9.40 3.48
CA TYR A 113 12.23 -8.82 3.53
C TYR A 113 12.56 -8.24 4.91
N LEU A 114 11.57 -8.01 5.76
CA LEU A 114 11.78 -7.43 7.09
C LEU A 114 12.47 -8.41 8.05
N LYS A 115 13.36 -7.90 8.89
CA LYS A 115 13.87 -8.64 10.05
C LYS A 115 12.73 -9.10 10.98
N PRO A 116 12.86 -10.25 11.68
CA PRO A 116 14.06 -11.10 11.72
C PRO A 116 14.21 -12.06 10.53
N ASN A 117 13.20 -12.19 9.67
CA ASN A 117 13.17 -13.23 8.64
C ASN A 117 13.80 -12.82 7.30
N GLY A 118 14.00 -11.52 7.08
CA GLY A 118 14.67 -10.98 5.90
C GLY A 118 15.81 -10.01 6.24
N SER A 119 16.41 -9.43 5.20
CA SER A 119 17.61 -8.58 5.30
C SER A 119 17.34 -7.09 5.55
N LEU A 120 16.10 -6.64 5.31
CA LEU A 120 15.69 -5.25 5.45
C LEU A 120 15.46 -4.93 6.93
N ASP A 121 16.27 -3.98 7.43
CA ASP A 121 16.17 -3.47 8.78
C ASP A 121 15.68 -2.02 8.75
N LEU A 122 14.46 -1.80 9.26
CA LEU A 122 13.83 -0.48 9.26
C LEU A 122 14.37 0.42 10.39
N SER A 123 15.18 -0.12 11.30
CA SER A 123 15.82 0.64 12.38
C SER A 123 17.14 1.31 11.97
N LEU A 124 17.58 1.16 10.71
CA LEU A 124 18.81 1.76 10.22
C LEU A 124 18.73 3.29 10.09
N GLY A 125 19.89 3.95 10.11
CA GLY A 125 20.01 5.41 10.01
C GLY A 125 19.52 6.17 11.24
N ALA A 126 19.98 7.40 11.42
CA ALA A 126 19.58 8.29 12.50
C ALA A 126 18.36 9.16 12.14
N SER A 127 17.95 9.18 10.86
CA SER A 127 16.80 9.96 10.36
C SER A 127 16.04 9.20 9.27
N ILE A 128 14.83 9.66 8.92
CA ILE A 128 14.07 9.13 7.78
C ILE A 128 14.86 9.27 6.48
N LYS A 129 15.60 10.36 6.30
CA LYS A 129 16.45 10.59 5.12
C LYS A 129 17.56 9.56 5.01
N GLU A 130 18.29 9.31 6.10
CA GLU A 130 19.36 8.31 6.13
C GLU A 130 18.81 6.90 5.95
N LEU A 131 17.73 6.55 6.66
CA LEU A 131 17.02 5.28 6.46
C LEU A 131 16.65 5.08 4.99
N SER A 132 16.06 6.10 4.35
CA SER A 132 15.70 6.03 2.94
C SER A 132 16.91 5.76 2.04
N SER A 133 18.04 6.42 2.31
CA SER A 133 19.29 6.23 1.56
C SER A 133 19.83 4.81 1.70
N GLU A 134 19.81 4.25 2.91
CA GLU A 134 20.22 2.86 3.16
C GLU A 134 19.30 1.85 2.46
N ILE A 135 17.99 2.07 2.52
CA ILE A 135 17.02 1.19 1.87
C ILE A 135 17.19 1.21 0.35
N VAL A 136 17.46 2.39 -0.24
CA VAL A 136 17.76 2.53 -1.67
C VAL A 136 19.09 1.86 -2.04
N SER A 137 20.12 1.95 -1.19
CA SER A 137 21.42 1.31 -1.44
C SER A 137 21.30 -0.23 -1.51
N LEU A 138 20.33 -0.79 -0.79
CA LEU A 138 19.97 -2.20 -0.81
C LEU A 138 19.08 -2.60 -2.00
N GLY A 139 18.69 -1.65 -2.85
CA GLY A 139 17.91 -1.88 -4.07
C GLY A 139 16.40 -1.86 -3.90
N TYR A 140 15.89 -1.46 -2.72
CA TYR A 140 14.45 -1.31 -2.50
C TYR A 140 13.95 0.06 -2.97
N SER A 141 12.65 0.15 -3.26
CA SER A 141 12.00 1.42 -3.62
C SER A 141 11.47 2.11 -2.37
N VAL A 142 11.73 3.41 -2.25
CA VAL A 142 11.20 4.25 -1.17
C VAL A 142 10.39 5.41 -1.74
N ARG A 143 9.40 5.86 -0.98
CA ARG A 143 8.65 7.08 -1.28
C ARG A 143 8.62 7.95 -0.03
N GLN A 144 9.30 9.09 -0.08
CA GLN A 144 9.38 10.06 1.02
C GLN A 144 8.22 11.06 0.99
N GLY A 145 7.88 11.61 2.15
CA GLY A 145 6.91 12.71 2.26
C GLY A 145 5.48 12.31 1.91
N VAL A 146 5.21 11.01 1.84
CA VAL A 146 3.90 10.49 1.47
C VAL A 146 3.07 10.37 2.72
N THR A 147 2.41 11.44 3.12
CA THR A 147 1.02 11.23 3.50
C THR A 147 0.40 10.52 2.30
N PHE A 148 -0.15 9.31 2.43
CA PHE A 148 -0.99 8.75 1.35
C PHE A 148 -1.89 9.92 0.90
N ASP A 149 -1.75 10.37 -0.34
CA ASP A 149 -1.82 11.81 -0.67
C ASP A 149 -3.26 12.33 -0.81
N ASP A 150 -4.08 12.09 0.22
CA ASP A 150 -5.49 12.41 0.20
C ASP A 150 -6.10 12.72 1.58
N ARG A 151 -5.30 12.99 2.64
CA ARG A 151 -5.86 13.49 3.93
C ARG A 151 -6.81 14.69 3.71
N ARG A 152 -6.54 15.50 2.68
CA ARG A 152 -7.34 16.68 2.32
C ARG A 152 -8.59 16.36 1.52
N ALA A 153 -8.59 15.42 0.57
CA ALA A 153 -9.83 15.11 -0.18
C ALA A 153 -10.66 14.01 0.50
N ARG A 154 -10.06 13.19 1.38
CA ARG A 154 -10.75 12.14 2.13
C ARG A 154 -10.15 11.97 3.54
N PRO A 155 -10.61 12.75 4.52
CA PRO A 155 -10.12 12.62 5.89
C PRO A 155 -10.69 11.40 6.65
N ARG A 156 -11.73 10.73 6.12
CA ARG A 156 -12.45 9.65 6.84
C ARG A 156 -11.83 8.28 6.61
N ASP A 157 -11.36 8.00 5.40
CA ASP A 157 -10.73 6.74 4.98
C ASP A 157 -9.20 6.75 5.19
N TYR A 158 -8.69 7.80 5.85
CA TYR A 158 -7.26 7.95 6.09
C TYR A 158 -6.82 7.31 7.41
N PRO A 159 -5.96 6.27 7.37
CA PRO A 159 -5.40 5.68 8.59
C PRO A 159 -4.37 6.62 9.24
N ASP A 160 -4.35 6.64 10.57
CA ASP A 160 -3.38 7.44 11.31
C ASP A 160 -2.03 6.71 11.45
N PHE A 161 -1.11 6.95 10.52
CA PHE A 161 0.26 6.40 10.55
C PHE A 161 1.13 6.95 11.69
N PHE A 162 0.65 7.89 12.49
CA PHE A 162 1.30 8.34 13.72
C PHE A 162 0.63 7.76 14.98
N CYS A 163 -0.36 6.88 14.84
CA CYS A 163 -0.98 6.19 15.98
C CYS A 163 0.08 5.47 16.84
N GLY A 164 1.08 4.85 16.21
CA GLY A 164 2.19 4.22 16.93
C GLY A 164 2.96 5.20 17.83
N CYS A 165 3.09 6.47 17.44
CA CYS A 165 3.70 7.50 18.28
C CYS A 165 2.85 7.77 19.53
N LYS A 166 1.51 7.79 19.41
CA LYS A 166 0.59 7.92 20.56
C LYS A 166 0.72 6.74 21.54
N LEU A 167 1.06 5.56 21.01
CA LEU A 167 1.20 4.32 21.78
C LEU A 167 2.57 4.22 22.47
N TYR A 168 3.66 4.43 21.74
CA TYR A 168 5.02 4.17 22.21
C TYR A 168 5.78 5.43 22.68
N TYR A 169 5.44 6.60 22.13
CA TYR A 169 6.14 7.87 22.35
C TYR A 169 5.14 9.01 22.65
N PRO A 170 4.28 8.89 23.68
CA PRO A 170 3.09 9.74 23.85
C PRO A 170 3.38 11.24 24.02
N ASP A 171 4.58 11.59 24.45
CA ASP A 171 5.00 12.98 24.68
C ASP A 171 5.60 13.65 23.42
N SER A 172 5.85 12.88 22.35
CA SER A 172 6.54 13.35 21.17
C SER A 172 5.66 14.29 20.30
N PRO A 173 6.27 15.10 19.42
CA PRO A 173 5.54 15.87 18.41
C PRO A 173 4.62 14.99 17.54
N GLY A 174 5.10 13.83 17.08
CA GLY A 174 4.34 12.88 16.26
C GLY A 174 3.09 12.32 16.94
N ALA A 175 3.08 12.18 18.26
CA ALA A 175 1.87 11.77 18.99
C ALA A 175 0.71 12.78 18.89
N LYS A 176 0.97 14.00 18.44
CA LYS A 176 -0.02 15.08 18.28
C LYS A 176 -0.52 15.24 16.83
N LEU A 177 0.00 14.44 15.89
CA LEU A 177 -0.34 14.47 14.45
C LEU A 177 -1.52 13.55 14.06
#